data_AF-A0A9P7P3Y2-F1
#
_entry.id   AF-A0A9P7P3Y2-F1
#
_cell.length_a   1.000
_cell.length_b   1.000
_cell.length_c   1.000
_cell.angle_alpha   90.00
_cell.angle_beta   90.00
_cell.angle_gamma   90.00
#
_symmetry.space_group_name_H-M   'P 1'
#
loop_
_entity.id
_entity.type
_entity.pdbx_description
1 polymer ?
#
loop_
_entity_poly.entity_id
_entity_poly.type
_entity_poly.pdbx_seq_one_letter_code
_entity_poly.pdbx_strand_id
1 'polypeptide(L)'
;MSDKFGVVLQPYLPAPSPLRSTTSRHTLHVIFNRGYSLSIEQMIERNGHQRGREVEISGCLQVRSLGGSNTPFWGNSMQPGRVQVEITSENEELTAATIFGRTDEQVITIKTPFALDWWNQEGRAPHVTINIIVFTPFRGCIDVLALKVTNLDVSLDVGLNMYVVDTTVITTASGNVHVPFPRGEVDQQNWPPILKSREIYIYTISGNIVGWLPLHHLLKIQSASGNISLDLDLKSTYWNSTVHANLSVETISGNIDIKTRSIFYARIGSRIAKREPPARDYVVELTSVSGIIDAHVVMASRGIFRSEAGDLRLEVLPMLLGSKEDGVSHLETATTIGRTTVFMLEPLHCNAPVADDAASIMACFELANTIRSPSSNLVLAGLQSTHRSISGSIMVLYPQSWTGEFGAETWGKLTVTGPSVTITRSNTGGPTAVEGLMGEGTSSLRMHNNSGDLALHVGEP
;
A
#
# COMPACT_ATOMS: atom_id res chain seq x y z
N MET A 1 -35.57 7.64 -81.54
CA MET A 1 -35.88 6.54 -80.59
C MET A 1 -34.61 6.28 -79.80
N SER A 2 -34.70 6.29 -78.46
CA SER A 2 -33.60 6.15 -77.47
C SER A 2 -32.62 7.34 -77.42
N ASP A 3 -32.20 7.91 -76.28
CA ASP A 3 -32.28 7.52 -74.87
C ASP A 3 -32.43 8.75 -73.95
N LYS A 4 -33.22 8.60 -72.88
CA LYS A 4 -33.26 9.48 -71.71
C LYS A 4 -32.48 8.80 -70.59
N PHE A 5 -31.31 9.31 -70.23
CA PHE A 5 -30.69 9.04 -68.92
C PHE A 5 -31.04 10.18 -67.97
N GLY A 6 -32.01 9.94 -67.10
CA GLY A 6 -32.29 10.77 -65.94
C GLY A 6 -31.33 10.43 -64.82
N VAL A 7 -30.52 11.41 -64.40
CA VAL A 7 -29.71 11.32 -63.19
C VAL A 7 -30.64 11.46 -61.98
N VAL A 8 -30.69 10.42 -61.16
CA VAL A 8 -31.38 10.41 -59.87
C VAL A 8 -30.55 11.24 -58.89
N LEU A 9 -31.09 12.37 -58.42
CA LEU A 9 -30.55 13.11 -57.28
C LEU A 9 -30.86 12.31 -56.01
N GLN A 10 -29.82 11.77 -55.36
CA GLN A 10 -29.92 11.27 -53.99
C GLN A 10 -30.29 12.42 -53.03
N PRO A 11 -31.25 12.23 -52.10
CA PRO A 11 -31.47 13.19 -51.04
C PRO A 11 -30.26 13.20 -50.11
N TYR A 12 -29.70 14.38 -49.89
CA TYR A 12 -28.66 14.64 -48.90
C TYR A 12 -29.12 14.11 -47.53
N LEU A 13 -28.46 13.07 -47.03
CA LEU A 13 -28.50 12.74 -45.61
C LEU A 13 -27.88 13.93 -44.86
N PRO A 14 -28.54 14.46 -43.82
CA PRO A 14 -27.92 15.47 -42.98
C PRO A 14 -26.69 14.86 -42.33
N ALA A 15 -25.55 15.54 -42.48
CA ALA A 15 -24.33 15.19 -41.77
C ALA A 15 -24.63 15.12 -40.25
N PRO A 16 -24.08 14.14 -39.51
CA PRO A 16 -24.23 14.11 -38.07
C PRO A 16 -23.70 15.43 -37.52
N SER A 17 -24.54 16.12 -36.76
CA SER A 17 -24.20 17.37 -36.10
C SER A 17 -22.94 17.15 -35.27
N PRO A 18 -21.98 18.11 -35.25
CA PRO A 18 -20.83 17.98 -34.36
C PRO A 18 -21.36 17.88 -32.92
N LEU A 19 -21.00 16.79 -32.24
CA LEU A 19 -21.34 16.52 -30.84
C LEU A 19 -20.94 17.74 -30.00
N ARG A 20 -21.91 18.51 -29.53
CA ARG A 20 -21.67 19.59 -28.57
C ARG A 20 -21.48 18.92 -27.21
N SER A 21 -20.24 18.86 -26.72
CA SER A 21 -19.99 18.44 -25.36
C SER A 21 -20.52 19.51 -24.39
N THR A 22 -21.34 19.10 -23.44
CA THR A 22 -21.84 19.98 -22.38
C THR A 22 -21.02 19.77 -21.11
N THR A 23 -20.45 20.86 -20.60
CA THR A 23 -19.61 20.84 -19.40
C THR A 23 -20.24 21.68 -18.29
N SER A 24 -20.43 21.07 -17.12
CA SER A 24 -20.74 21.77 -15.87
C SER A 24 -19.49 21.87 -15.01
N ARG A 25 -19.23 23.05 -14.43
CA ARG A 25 -18.08 23.30 -13.57
C ARG A 25 -18.52 23.89 -12.23
N HIS A 26 -18.11 23.23 -11.14
CA HIS A 26 -18.36 23.67 -9.78
C HIS A 26 -17.03 23.98 -9.09
N THR A 27 -16.94 25.10 -8.39
CA THR A 27 -15.78 25.46 -7.56
C THR A 27 -16.24 25.72 -6.14
N LEU A 28 -15.60 25.05 -5.18
CA LEU A 28 -15.91 25.16 -3.76
C LEU A 28 -14.67 25.57 -3.00
N HIS A 29 -14.85 26.43 -2.01
CA HIS A 29 -13.82 26.75 -1.05
C HIS A 29 -13.93 25.79 0.13
N VAL A 30 -12.78 25.28 0.55
CA VAL A 30 -12.65 24.38 1.69
C VAL A 30 -11.54 24.90 2.61
N ILE A 31 -11.58 24.53 3.86
CA ILE A 31 -10.69 24.97 4.93
C ILE A 31 -9.79 23.79 5.30
N PHE A 32 -8.48 24.04 5.30
CA PHE A 32 -7.46 23.08 5.72
C PHE A 32 -6.85 23.52 7.05
N ASN A 33 -7.65 23.41 8.11
CA ASN A 33 -7.21 23.59 9.48
C ASN A 33 -7.55 22.34 10.33
N ARG A 34 -6.85 22.19 11.46
CA ARG A 34 -7.21 21.21 12.49
C ARG A 34 -8.64 21.44 12.97
N GLY A 35 -9.38 20.36 13.23
CA GLY A 35 -10.82 20.41 13.54
C GLY A 35 -11.72 20.30 12.32
N TYR A 36 -11.17 20.37 11.09
CA TYR A 36 -11.93 20.22 9.86
C TYR A 36 -11.63 18.89 9.19
N SER A 37 -12.64 18.30 8.56
CA SER A 37 -12.52 17.11 7.72
C SER A 37 -12.95 17.45 6.29
N LEU A 38 -12.48 16.67 5.32
CA LEU A 38 -12.90 16.77 3.93
C LEU A 38 -13.36 15.39 3.45
N SER A 39 -14.61 15.30 2.99
CA SER A 39 -15.16 14.09 2.38
C SER A 39 -15.63 14.39 0.96
N ILE A 40 -15.16 13.61 0.00
CA ILE A 40 -15.61 13.67 -1.40
C ILE A 40 -16.19 12.31 -1.74
N GLU A 41 -17.47 12.29 -2.10
CA GLU A 41 -18.25 11.08 -2.33
C GLU A 41 -18.84 11.09 -3.75
N GLN A 42 -18.28 10.28 -4.66
CA GLN A 42 -18.88 10.01 -5.96
C GLN A 42 -19.57 8.65 -5.93
N MET A 43 -20.88 8.65 -6.17
CA MET A 43 -21.72 7.46 -6.13
C MET A 43 -22.61 7.35 -7.37
N ILE A 44 -23.02 6.11 -7.64
CA ILE A 44 -24.05 5.81 -8.63
C ILE A 44 -25.40 5.69 -7.92
N GLU A 45 -26.38 6.48 -8.37
CA GLU A 45 -27.74 6.43 -7.84
C GLU A 45 -28.56 5.36 -8.56
N ARG A 46 -29.01 4.34 -7.83
CA ARG A 46 -29.95 3.35 -8.35
C ARG A 46 -31.34 3.96 -8.42
N ASN A 47 -31.60 4.69 -9.51
CA ASN A 47 -32.94 5.11 -9.86
C ASN A 47 -33.72 3.83 -10.22
N GLY A 48 -34.94 3.63 -9.70
CA GLY A 48 -35.73 2.40 -9.86
C GLY A 48 -36.07 1.95 -11.30
N HIS A 49 -35.43 2.55 -12.31
CA HIS A 49 -35.54 2.28 -13.74
C HIS A 49 -34.62 1.11 -14.13
N GLN A 50 -35.06 -0.13 -13.87
CA GLN A 50 -34.33 -1.35 -14.25
C GLN A 50 -34.25 -1.60 -15.77
N ARG A 51 -34.96 -0.81 -16.59
CA ARG A 51 -35.05 -1.00 -18.05
C ARG A 51 -34.30 0.07 -18.87
N GLY A 52 -33.62 1.00 -18.21
CA GLY A 52 -32.84 2.04 -18.87
C GLY A 52 -31.47 1.55 -19.33
N ARG A 53 -30.80 2.34 -20.17
CA ARG A 53 -29.43 2.09 -20.60
C ARG A 53 -28.44 2.53 -19.52
N GLU A 54 -27.49 1.66 -19.19
CA GLU A 54 -26.47 1.91 -18.15
C GLU A 54 -25.53 3.06 -18.57
N VAL A 55 -25.24 3.93 -17.61
CA VAL A 55 -24.33 5.08 -17.78
C VAL A 55 -22.90 4.66 -17.49
N GLU A 56 -22.02 4.85 -18.47
CA GLU A 56 -20.59 4.70 -18.29
C GLU A 56 -20.02 5.96 -17.63
N ILE A 57 -19.29 5.76 -16.55
CA ILE A 57 -18.64 6.84 -15.80
C ILE A 57 -17.13 6.64 -15.89
N SER A 58 -16.40 7.68 -16.27
CA SER A 58 -14.94 7.70 -16.25
C SER A 58 -14.42 9.00 -15.67
N GLY A 59 -13.13 9.03 -15.35
CA GLY A 59 -12.43 10.24 -14.94
C GLY A 59 -11.51 10.01 -13.75
N CYS A 60 -11.14 11.09 -13.08
CA CYS A 60 -10.17 11.04 -12.01
C CYS A 60 -10.43 12.04 -10.89
N LEU A 61 -10.04 11.67 -9.67
CA LEU A 61 -9.91 12.54 -8.52
C LEU A 61 -8.42 12.77 -8.28
N GLN A 62 -7.99 14.03 -8.38
CA GLN A 62 -6.61 14.44 -8.20
C GLN A 62 -6.47 15.34 -6.98
N VAL A 63 -5.52 15.03 -6.10
CA VAL A 63 -5.16 15.90 -4.97
C VAL A 63 -3.81 16.55 -5.25
N ARG A 64 -3.79 17.87 -5.34
CA ARG A 64 -2.60 18.66 -5.69
C ARG A 64 -2.37 19.81 -4.74
N SER A 65 -1.10 20.16 -4.52
CA SER A 65 -0.76 21.36 -3.75
C SER A 65 -1.04 22.62 -4.58
N LEU A 66 -1.58 23.65 -3.94
CA LEU A 66 -1.55 25.02 -4.46
C LEU A 66 -0.07 25.45 -4.45
N GLY A 67 0.51 25.71 -5.62
CA GLY A 67 1.92 26.15 -5.74
C GLY A 67 2.20 27.34 -4.82
N GLY A 68 3.38 27.35 -4.18
CA GLY A 68 3.70 28.24 -3.06
C GLY A 68 3.54 29.72 -3.39
N SER A 69 2.57 30.38 -2.76
CA SER A 69 2.72 31.79 -2.43
C SER A 69 3.59 31.88 -1.18
N ASN A 70 4.73 32.57 -1.27
CA ASN A 70 5.63 32.91 -0.15
C ASN A 70 4.97 33.89 0.86
N THR A 71 3.77 33.58 1.35
CA THR A 71 3.14 34.37 2.41
C THR A 71 3.62 33.85 3.78
N PRO A 72 4.27 34.70 4.60
CA PRO A 72 4.88 34.27 5.86
C PRO A 72 3.89 33.66 6.85
N PHE A 73 4.39 32.62 7.53
CA PHE A 73 3.70 31.64 8.37
C PHE A 73 3.41 32.13 9.81
N TRP A 74 2.79 33.30 9.99
CA TRP A 74 2.42 33.78 11.33
C TRP A 74 1.01 34.37 11.35
N GLY A 75 0.05 33.58 11.85
CA GLY A 75 -1.31 34.04 12.17
C GLY A 75 -2.33 32.92 12.18
N ASN A 76 -3.39 33.06 12.99
CA ASN A 76 -4.58 32.20 13.03
C ASN A 76 -5.45 32.31 11.75
N SER A 77 -4.85 32.55 10.59
CA SER A 77 -5.57 32.66 9.33
C SER A 77 -5.97 31.26 8.88
N MET A 78 -7.26 31.08 8.58
CA MET A 78 -7.75 29.88 7.88
C MET A 78 -6.91 29.64 6.63
N GLN A 79 -6.48 28.39 6.39
CA GLN A 79 -5.78 28.04 5.16
C GLN A 79 -6.81 27.62 4.10
N PRO A 80 -7.12 28.48 3.12
CA PRO A 80 -8.12 28.16 2.12
C PRO A 80 -7.55 27.18 1.10
N GLY A 81 -8.26 26.09 0.89
CA GLY A 81 -8.14 25.26 -0.30
C GLY A 81 -9.34 25.45 -1.22
N ARG A 82 -9.34 24.73 -2.34
CA ARG A 82 -10.49 24.69 -3.24
C ARG A 82 -10.67 23.31 -3.84
N VAL A 83 -11.92 22.94 -4.09
CA VAL A 83 -12.27 21.75 -4.87
C VAL A 83 -12.92 22.21 -6.16
N GLN A 84 -12.38 21.75 -7.29
CA GLN A 84 -12.96 21.96 -8.61
C GLN A 84 -13.53 20.64 -9.10
N VAL A 85 -14.79 20.67 -9.52
CA VAL A 85 -15.46 19.51 -10.10
C VAL A 85 -15.90 19.90 -11.50
N GLU A 86 -15.47 19.13 -12.49
CA GLU A 86 -15.83 19.28 -13.89
C GLU A 86 -16.54 18.01 -14.34
N ILE A 87 -17.80 18.17 -14.77
CA ILE A 87 -18.65 17.10 -15.29
C ILE A 87 -18.86 17.39 -16.77
N THR A 88 -18.40 16.50 -17.63
CA THR A 88 -18.53 16.63 -19.09
C THR A 88 -19.26 15.43 -19.65
N SER A 89 -20.24 15.67 -20.50
CA SER A 89 -20.95 14.61 -21.20
C SER A 89 -21.33 15.05 -22.63
N GLU A 90 -21.77 14.09 -23.43
CA GLU A 90 -22.25 14.31 -24.80
C GLU A 90 -23.65 14.94 -24.85
N ASN A 91 -24.36 15.05 -23.71
CA ASN A 91 -25.75 15.51 -23.65
C ASN A 91 -26.01 16.40 -22.41
N GLU A 92 -26.62 17.57 -22.61
CA GLU A 92 -26.97 18.50 -21.54
C GLU A 92 -27.91 17.90 -20.47
N GLU A 93 -28.86 17.05 -20.84
CA GLU A 93 -29.77 16.36 -19.92
C GLU A 93 -29.03 15.37 -19.01
N LEU A 94 -27.97 14.73 -19.52
CA LEU A 94 -27.14 13.81 -18.73
C LEU A 94 -26.23 14.57 -17.76
N THR A 95 -25.67 15.70 -18.19
CA THR A 95 -24.94 16.60 -17.30
C THR A 95 -25.85 17.16 -16.21
N ALA A 96 -27.08 17.54 -16.53
CA ALA A 96 -28.07 18.04 -15.58
C ALA A 96 -28.59 16.95 -14.61
N ALA A 97 -28.67 15.70 -15.07
CA ALA A 97 -29.07 14.56 -14.24
C ALA A 97 -28.00 14.18 -13.20
N THR A 98 -26.74 14.61 -13.38
CA THR A 98 -25.69 14.40 -12.39
C THR A 98 -25.82 15.43 -11.26
N ILE A 99 -26.26 14.99 -10.09
CA ILE A 99 -26.55 15.87 -8.95
C ILE A 99 -25.26 16.18 -8.20
N PHE A 100 -25.02 17.47 -7.99
CA PHE A 100 -23.94 17.99 -7.16
C PHE A 100 -24.48 18.54 -5.83
N GLY A 101 -24.01 17.98 -4.70
CA GLY A 101 -24.40 18.36 -3.35
C GLY A 101 -23.21 18.81 -2.49
N ARG A 102 -23.48 19.71 -1.53
CA ARG A 102 -22.49 20.15 -0.54
C ARG A 102 -23.12 20.33 0.84
N THR A 103 -22.33 20.08 1.90
CA THR A 103 -22.69 20.40 3.29
C THR A 103 -21.77 21.48 3.87
N ASP A 104 -22.18 22.05 5.00
CA ASP A 104 -21.34 22.99 5.77
C ASP A 104 -20.12 22.30 6.40
N GLU A 105 -20.18 20.97 6.59
CA GLU A 105 -19.10 20.12 7.10
C GLU A 105 -18.06 19.71 6.04
N GLN A 106 -18.03 20.39 4.88
CA GLN A 106 -17.12 20.10 3.76
C GLN A 106 -17.26 18.68 3.21
N VAL A 107 -18.50 18.18 3.17
CA VAL A 107 -18.85 16.96 2.44
C VAL A 107 -19.34 17.35 1.05
N ILE A 108 -18.66 16.84 0.03
CA ILE A 108 -18.97 17.06 -1.39
C ILE A 108 -19.50 15.76 -1.96
N THR A 109 -20.71 15.79 -2.50
CA THR A 109 -21.38 14.60 -3.01
C THR A 109 -21.71 14.77 -4.49
N ILE A 110 -21.34 13.78 -5.30
CA ILE A 110 -21.61 13.72 -6.74
C ILE A 110 -22.38 12.43 -7.00
N LYS A 111 -23.63 12.56 -7.46
CA LYS A 111 -24.49 11.42 -7.78
C LYS A 111 -24.75 11.37 -9.26
N THR A 112 -24.41 10.25 -9.89
CA THR A 112 -24.73 10.00 -11.31
C THR A 112 -25.79 8.91 -11.37
N PRO A 113 -26.85 9.05 -12.18
CA PRO A 113 -27.86 8.01 -12.35
C PRO A 113 -27.25 6.73 -12.91
N PHE A 114 -27.65 5.56 -12.38
CA PHE A 114 -27.21 4.25 -12.88
C PHE A 114 -27.64 4.01 -14.33
N ALA A 115 -28.90 4.31 -14.64
CA ALA A 115 -29.50 4.03 -15.93
C ALA A 115 -30.44 5.16 -16.37
N LEU A 116 -30.51 5.38 -17.69
CA LEU A 116 -31.36 6.37 -18.32
C LEU A 116 -32.43 5.67 -19.16
N ASP A 117 -33.70 5.92 -18.86
CA ASP A 117 -34.87 5.40 -19.59
C ASP A 117 -35.18 6.20 -20.86
N TRP A 118 -34.67 7.44 -20.94
CA TRP A 118 -34.83 8.35 -22.08
C TRP A 118 -33.67 8.29 -23.09
N TRP A 119 -32.61 7.50 -22.85
CA TRP A 119 -31.50 7.37 -23.79
C TRP A 119 -31.80 6.36 -24.89
N ASN A 120 -31.49 6.72 -26.15
CA ASN A 120 -31.75 5.86 -27.30
C ASN A 120 -31.12 4.46 -27.14
N GLN A 121 -31.92 3.43 -27.41
CA GLN A 121 -31.46 2.03 -27.35
C GLN A 121 -30.46 1.69 -28.47
N GLU A 122 -30.54 2.40 -29.59
CA GLU A 122 -29.59 2.29 -30.70
C GLU A 122 -28.54 3.40 -30.61
N GLY A 123 -27.25 3.05 -30.60
CA GLY A 123 -26.14 4.02 -30.53
C GLY A 123 -25.10 3.69 -29.48
N ARG A 124 -24.26 4.66 -29.09
CA ARG A 124 -23.24 4.51 -28.03
C ARG A 124 -23.85 4.60 -26.63
N ALA A 125 -23.24 3.94 -25.64
CA ALA A 125 -23.66 4.05 -24.25
C ALA A 125 -23.53 5.50 -23.75
N PRO A 126 -24.45 5.98 -22.89
CA PRO A 126 -24.33 7.29 -22.28
C PRO A 126 -23.04 7.34 -21.46
N HIS A 127 -22.21 8.34 -21.72
CA HIS A 127 -20.90 8.47 -21.08
C HIS A 127 -20.78 9.81 -20.37
N VAL A 128 -20.32 9.76 -19.11
CA VAL A 128 -20.01 10.95 -18.30
C VAL A 128 -18.56 10.88 -17.84
N THR A 129 -17.83 11.95 -18.09
CA THR A 129 -16.49 12.15 -17.56
C THR A 129 -16.52 13.12 -16.38
N ILE A 130 -16.01 12.68 -15.23
CA ILE A 130 -15.97 13.47 -13.99
C ILE A 130 -14.51 13.68 -13.58
N ASN A 131 -14.07 14.93 -13.60
CA ASN A 131 -12.74 15.33 -13.11
C ASN A 131 -12.88 16.13 -11.82
N ILE A 132 -12.30 15.62 -10.75
CA ILE A 132 -12.31 16.26 -9.44
C ILE A 132 -10.87 16.66 -9.12
N ILE A 133 -10.64 17.94 -8.83
CA ILE A 133 -9.33 18.45 -8.45
C ILE A 133 -9.43 19.12 -7.09
N VAL A 134 -8.77 18.53 -6.10
CA VAL A 134 -8.59 19.10 -4.77
C VAL A 134 -7.29 19.87 -4.76
N PHE A 135 -7.38 21.19 -4.57
CA PHE A 135 -6.23 22.05 -4.35
C PHE A 135 -6.05 22.28 -2.85
N THR A 136 -4.97 21.70 -2.32
CA THR A 136 -4.61 21.79 -0.90
C THR A 136 -3.59 22.91 -0.70
N PRO A 137 -3.69 23.75 0.34
CA PRO A 137 -2.63 24.68 0.66
C PRO A 137 -1.36 23.92 1.08
N PHE A 138 -0.19 24.51 0.83
CA PHE A 138 1.08 23.91 1.23
C PHE A 138 1.16 23.80 2.75
N ARG A 139 1.38 22.59 3.26
CA ARG A 139 1.31 22.24 4.69
C ARG A 139 -0.07 22.45 5.32
N GLY A 140 -1.14 22.37 4.52
CA GLY A 140 -2.52 22.28 4.99
C GLY A 140 -2.69 21.13 5.97
N CYS A 141 -3.53 21.33 6.99
CA CYS A 141 -3.86 20.28 7.94
C CYS A 141 -5.37 20.02 7.98
N ILE A 142 -5.78 18.76 8.03
CA ILE A 142 -7.17 18.33 8.26
C ILE A 142 -7.15 17.12 9.18
N ASP A 143 -8.24 16.86 9.89
CA ASP A 143 -8.32 15.72 10.80
C ASP A 143 -8.52 14.43 10.01
N VAL A 144 -9.49 14.43 9.08
CA VAL A 144 -9.83 13.29 8.21
C VAL A 144 -9.89 13.71 6.75
N LEU A 145 -9.28 12.90 5.87
CA LEU A 145 -9.39 12.99 4.42
C LEU A 145 -10.10 11.75 3.89
N ALA A 146 -11.33 11.89 3.39
CA ALA A 146 -12.10 10.79 2.81
C ALA A 146 -12.34 11.02 1.31
N LEU A 147 -11.74 10.17 0.48
CA LEU A 147 -11.87 10.16 -0.97
C LEU A 147 -12.62 8.89 -1.37
N LYS A 148 -13.94 8.99 -1.49
CA LYS A 148 -14.80 7.85 -1.79
C LYS A 148 -15.40 7.98 -3.18
N VAL A 149 -14.83 7.27 -4.14
CA VAL A 149 -15.29 7.29 -5.52
C VAL A 149 -15.75 5.90 -5.94
N THR A 150 -16.60 5.79 -6.95
CA THR A 150 -17.05 4.48 -7.46
C THR A 150 -16.27 4.10 -8.70
N ASN A 151 -16.15 4.98 -9.70
CA ASN A 151 -15.58 4.64 -11.01
C ASN A 151 -14.43 5.57 -11.44
N LEU A 152 -13.80 6.24 -10.48
CA LEU A 152 -12.74 7.22 -10.75
C LEU A 152 -11.39 6.68 -10.29
N ASP A 153 -10.37 7.00 -11.08
CA ASP A 153 -8.98 6.87 -10.64
C ASP A 153 -8.71 7.91 -9.54
N VAL A 154 -7.93 7.55 -8.53
CA VAL A 154 -7.48 8.47 -7.48
C VAL A 154 -5.99 8.67 -7.62
N SER A 155 -5.55 9.91 -7.83
CA SER A 155 -4.13 10.22 -7.95
C SER A 155 -3.71 11.35 -7.01
N LEU A 156 -2.63 11.13 -6.26
CA LEU A 156 -1.96 12.21 -5.53
C LEU A 156 -0.90 12.84 -6.45
N ASP A 157 -0.77 14.16 -6.43
CA ASP A 157 0.16 14.88 -7.29
C ASP A 157 1.57 14.95 -6.70
N VAL A 158 2.58 15.12 -7.56
CA VAL A 158 3.98 15.27 -7.13
C VAL A 158 4.13 16.57 -6.34
N GLY A 159 4.76 16.52 -5.17
CA GLY A 159 4.95 17.69 -4.31
C GLY A 159 3.75 18.05 -3.43
N LEU A 160 2.70 17.21 -3.39
CA LEU A 160 1.62 17.33 -2.40
C LEU A 160 2.20 17.35 -0.99
N ASN A 161 2.04 18.43 -0.22
CA ASN A 161 2.50 18.49 1.17
C ASN A 161 1.34 18.86 2.07
N MET A 162 0.74 17.87 2.71
CA MET A 162 -0.37 18.06 3.62
C MET A 162 -0.30 17.10 4.79
N TYR A 163 -0.92 17.50 5.89
CA TYR A 163 -1.00 16.75 7.13
C TYR A 163 -2.45 16.32 7.33
N VAL A 164 -2.65 15.02 7.44
CA VAL A 164 -3.91 14.44 7.90
C VAL A 164 -3.65 13.94 9.31
N VAL A 165 -4.29 14.55 10.30
CA VAL A 165 -3.97 14.32 11.71
C VAL A 165 -4.25 12.87 12.10
N ASP A 166 -5.41 12.35 11.70
CA ASP A 166 -5.90 11.06 12.13
C ASP A 166 -5.93 10.05 10.98
N THR A 167 -6.78 10.27 9.97
CA THR A 167 -7.10 9.19 9.02
C THR A 167 -7.27 9.68 7.59
N THR A 168 -6.60 8.99 6.67
CA THR A 168 -6.87 9.10 5.23
C THR A 168 -7.57 7.83 4.75
N VAL A 169 -8.71 7.99 4.09
CA VAL A 169 -9.49 6.90 3.48
C VAL A 169 -9.59 7.14 1.99
N ILE A 170 -9.16 6.16 1.19
CA ILE A 170 -9.30 6.15 -0.27
C ILE A 170 -10.09 4.91 -0.63
N THR A 171 -11.28 5.07 -1.20
CA THR A 171 -12.09 3.95 -1.70
C THR A 171 -12.42 4.16 -3.17
N THR A 172 -12.20 3.15 -4.00
CA THR A 172 -12.64 3.13 -5.40
C THR A 172 -13.22 1.77 -5.76
N ALA A 173 -14.40 1.68 -6.35
CA ALA A 173 -14.91 0.37 -6.79
C ALA A 173 -14.19 -0.10 -8.05
N SER A 174 -14.03 0.80 -9.03
CA SER A 174 -13.33 0.55 -10.27
C SER A 174 -12.46 1.76 -10.61
N GLY A 175 -11.18 1.66 -10.27
CA GLY A 175 -10.22 2.74 -10.52
C GLY A 175 -8.87 2.42 -9.91
N ASN A 176 -7.83 2.99 -10.51
CA ASN A 176 -6.48 2.87 -10.01
C ASN A 176 -6.23 3.90 -8.91
N VAL A 177 -5.40 3.53 -7.93
CA VAL A 177 -4.88 4.46 -6.93
C VAL A 177 -3.40 4.68 -7.22
N HIS A 178 -3.04 5.91 -7.56
CA HIS A 178 -1.67 6.28 -7.90
C HIS A 178 -1.11 7.30 -6.90
N VAL A 179 -0.04 6.93 -6.21
CA VAL A 179 0.74 7.85 -5.38
C VAL A 179 2.14 7.98 -5.98
N PRO A 180 2.64 9.18 -6.28
CA PRO A 180 3.91 9.31 -6.99
C PRO A 180 5.06 8.80 -6.13
N PHE A 181 5.98 8.06 -6.75
CA PHE A 181 7.24 7.76 -6.09
C PHE A 181 8.06 9.04 -5.89
N PRO A 182 8.72 9.21 -4.74
CA PRO A 182 9.72 10.25 -4.56
C PRO A 182 10.81 10.04 -5.63
N ARG A 183 11.01 10.99 -6.53
CA ARG A 183 12.18 10.96 -7.43
C ARG A 183 13.44 11.14 -6.56
N GLY A 184 14.53 10.48 -6.96
CA GLY A 184 15.74 10.25 -6.17
C GLY A 184 16.44 11.49 -5.57
N GLU A 185 17.53 11.22 -4.83
CA GLU A 185 18.43 12.13 -4.11
C GLU A 185 18.02 13.60 -4.07
N VAL A 186 17.39 13.99 -2.95
CA VAL A 186 17.35 15.35 -2.38
C VAL A 186 17.77 16.47 -3.36
N ASP A 187 16.99 16.67 -4.41
CA ASP A 187 16.94 17.97 -5.05
C ASP A 187 16.17 18.84 -4.07
N GLN A 188 16.88 19.69 -3.36
CA GLN A 188 16.36 20.61 -2.34
C GLN A 188 15.26 21.55 -2.87
N GLN A 189 14.93 21.46 -4.16
CA GLN A 189 13.93 22.24 -4.86
C GLN A 189 12.56 21.52 -5.01
N ASN A 190 12.51 20.19 -4.96
CA ASN A 190 11.28 19.41 -5.16
C ASN A 190 11.10 18.37 -4.05
N TRP A 191 10.43 18.77 -2.96
CA TRP A 191 10.06 17.84 -1.89
C TRP A 191 9.12 16.75 -2.44
N PRO A 192 9.29 15.47 -2.04
CA PRO A 192 8.36 14.42 -2.44
C PRO A 192 6.93 14.76 -1.98
N PRO A 193 5.90 14.16 -2.59
CA PRO A 193 4.56 14.28 -2.05
C PRO A 193 4.53 13.62 -0.67
N ILE A 194 4.35 14.44 0.35
CA ILE A 194 4.29 14.06 1.74
C ILE A 194 2.83 14.19 2.18
N LEU A 195 2.04 13.15 1.89
CA LEU A 195 0.80 12.90 2.62
C LEU A 195 1.19 12.29 3.96
N LYS A 196 1.22 13.10 5.03
CA LYS A 196 1.45 12.58 6.38
C LYS A 196 0.11 12.24 6.99
N SER A 197 -0.16 10.96 7.18
CA SER A 197 -1.36 10.47 7.86
C SER A 197 -0.99 9.43 8.90
N ARG A 198 -1.61 9.49 10.08
CA ARG A 198 -1.39 8.52 11.16
C ARG A 198 -1.85 7.13 10.72
N GLU A 199 -3.03 7.07 10.12
CA GLU A 199 -3.64 5.86 9.58
C GLU A 199 -4.05 6.09 8.11
N ILE A 200 -3.80 5.10 7.26
CA ILE A 200 -4.15 5.12 5.84
C ILE A 200 -4.93 3.86 5.51
N TYR A 201 -6.13 4.02 4.97
CA TYR A 201 -6.98 2.96 4.49
C TYR A 201 -7.19 3.11 2.99
N ILE A 202 -6.83 2.08 2.21
CA ILE A 202 -7.06 2.04 0.77
C ILE A 202 -7.89 0.81 0.44
N TYR A 203 -9.04 1.02 -0.19
CA TYR A 203 -9.96 -0.04 -0.57
C TYR A 203 -10.26 0.04 -2.06
N THR A 204 -10.04 -1.05 -2.78
CA THR A 204 -10.47 -1.17 -4.17
C THR A 204 -11.17 -2.49 -4.46
N ILE A 205 -12.15 -2.51 -5.36
CA ILE A 205 -12.68 -3.78 -5.88
C ILE A 205 -11.88 -4.17 -7.13
N SER A 206 -11.69 -3.24 -8.05
CA SER A 206 -10.91 -3.45 -9.27
C SER A 206 -10.02 -2.26 -9.57
N GLY A 207 -8.73 -2.50 -9.67
CA GLY A 207 -7.75 -1.51 -10.07
C GLY A 207 -6.41 -1.71 -9.39
N ASN A 208 -5.36 -1.14 -9.99
CA ASN A 208 -4.02 -1.24 -9.44
C ASN A 208 -3.81 -0.17 -8.37
N ILE A 209 -3.07 -0.53 -7.31
CA ILE A 209 -2.61 0.41 -6.29
C ILE A 209 -1.10 0.51 -6.44
N VAL A 210 -0.61 1.66 -6.90
CA VAL A 210 0.81 1.86 -7.16
C VAL A 210 1.28 3.13 -6.49
N GLY A 211 2.38 3.05 -5.75
CA GLY A 211 3.04 4.26 -5.30
C GLY A 211 3.88 4.17 -4.04
N TRP A 212 4.22 5.35 -3.54
CA TRP A 212 4.96 5.50 -2.30
C TRP A 212 4.02 5.91 -1.16
N LEU A 213 4.11 5.23 -0.02
CA LEU A 213 3.26 5.51 1.14
C LEU A 213 4.09 5.52 2.44
N PRO A 214 3.88 6.50 3.33
CA PRO A 214 4.52 6.49 4.63
C PRO A 214 3.77 5.55 5.58
N LEU A 215 4.52 4.69 6.27
CA LEU A 215 3.99 3.87 7.36
C LEU A 215 4.26 4.56 8.69
N HIS A 216 3.22 5.17 9.27
CA HIS A 216 3.24 5.74 10.61
C HIS A 216 2.73 4.71 11.64
N HIS A 217 1.42 4.52 11.75
CA HIS A 217 0.84 3.53 12.69
C HIS A 217 0.09 2.42 11.97
N LEU A 218 -0.72 2.76 10.96
CA LEU A 218 -1.47 1.76 10.21
C LEU A 218 -1.49 2.12 8.73
N LEU A 219 -1.11 1.15 7.90
CA LEU A 219 -1.43 1.13 6.48
C LEU A 219 -2.23 -0.14 6.20
N LYS A 220 -3.52 0.03 5.91
CA LYS A 220 -4.42 -1.07 5.56
C LYS A 220 -4.87 -0.94 4.11
N ILE A 221 -4.63 -1.99 3.33
CA ILE A 221 -4.98 -2.05 1.91
C ILE A 221 -5.79 -3.32 1.66
N GLN A 222 -6.98 -3.18 1.10
CA GLN A 222 -7.74 -4.34 0.63
C GLN A 222 -8.13 -4.16 -0.84
N SER A 223 -7.91 -5.20 -1.64
CA SER A 223 -8.26 -5.25 -3.05
C SER A 223 -9.02 -6.55 -3.36
N ALA A 224 -10.04 -6.53 -4.21
CA ALA A 224 -10.56 -7.78 -4.77
C ALA A 224 -9.75 -8.20 -6.00
N SER A 225 -9.41 -7.26 -6.88
CA SER A 225 -8.65 -7.54 -8.10
C SER A 225 -7.75 -6.38 -8.49
N GLY A 226 -6.48 -6.69 -8.76
CA GLY A 226 -5.49 -5.73 -9.23
C GLY A 226 -4.15 -5.89 -8.52
N ASN A 227 -3.10 -5.36 -9.14
CA ASN A 227 -1.75 -5.43 -8.59
C ASN A 227 -1.53 -4.31 -7.56
N ILE A 228 -0.81 -4.64 -6.50
CA ILE A 228 -0.41 -3.72 -5.45
C ILE A 228 1.12 -3.60 -5.52
N SER A 229 1.65 -2.44 -5.88
CA SER A 229 3.10 -2.19 -5.94
C SER A 229 3.46 -0.95 -5.14
N LEU A 230 4.13 -1.15 -4.00
CA LEU A 230 4.34 -0.12 -3.00
C LEU A 230 5.81 0.04 -2.62
N ASP A 231 6.24 1.28 -2.46
CA ASP A 231 7.46 1.63 -1.73
C ASP A 231 7.07 2.26 -0.39
N LEU A 232 7.48 1.62 0.70
CA LEU A 232 7.12 2.00 2.06
C LEU A 232 8.25 2.78 2.72
N ASP A 233 7.90 3.94 3.27
CA ASP A 233 8.80 4.72 4.11
C ASP A 233 8.39 4.58 5.57
N LEU A 234 9.24 3.94 6.37
CA LEU A 234 9.00 3.73 7.79
C LEU A 234 9.25 5.05 8.53
N LYS A 235 8.19 5.63 9.10
CA LYS A 235 8.25 6.95 9.75
C LYS A 235 7.79 6.90 11.20
N SER A 236 8.61 7.52 12.05
CA SER A 236 8.23 7.86 13.43
C SER A 236 8.13 9.37 13.58
N THR A 237 6.94 9.90 13.87
CA THR A 237 6.71 11.37 13.87
C THR A 237 5.84 11.85 15.01
N TYR A 238 5.25 10.94 15.77
CA TYR A 238 4.32 11.29 16.84
C TYR A 238 5.00 11.04 18.18
N TRP A 239 5.01 12.05 19.05
CA TRP A 239 5.67 12.03 20.36
C TRP A 239 5.10 10.93 21.29
N ASN A 240 3.89 10.42 21.03
CA ASN A 240 3.28 9.29 21.74
C ASN A 240 3.48 7.94 20.96
N SER A 241 4.68 7.72 20.42
CA SER A 241 5.06 6.66 19.47
C SER A 241 5.32 5.28 20.10
N THR A 242 4.82 5.00 21.30
CA THR A 242 4.86 3.63 21.88
C THR A 242 3.98 2.63 21.09
N VAL A 243 3.35 3.10 20.00
CA VAL A 243 2.35 2.41 19.17
C VAL A 243 3.02 1.72 17.97
N HIS A 244 2.77 0.42 17.89
CA HIS A 244 3.10 -0.48 16.78
C HIS A 244 2.86 0.15 15.39
N ALA A 245 3.70 -0.21 14.42
CA ALA A 245 3.52 0.11 13.00
C ALA A 245 2.98 -1.13 12.28
N ASN A 246 1.70 -1.09 11.91
CA ASN A 246 0.98 -2.21 11.30
C ASN A 246 0.82 -2.00 9.80
N LEU A 247 1.30 -2.96 9.01
CA LEU A 247 1.07 -3.09 7.59
C LEU A 247 0.15 -4.29 7.36
N SER A 248 -1.06 -4.04 6.83
CA SER A 248 -2.03 -5.07 6.50
C SER A 248 -2.44 -4.93 5.04
N VAL A 249 -2.11 -5.92 4.21
CA VAL A 249 -2.46 -5.95 2.78
C VAL A 249 -3.17 -7.26 2.47
N GLU A 250 -4.38 -7.16 1.93
CA GLU A 250 -5.23 -8.30 1.60
C GLU A 250 -5.68 -8.17 0.13
N THR A 251 -5.51 -9.22 -0.66
CA THR A 251 -6.04 -9.28 -2.02
C THR A 251 -6.67 -10.63 -2.35
N ILE A 252 -7.71 -10.66 -3.18
CA ILE A 252 -8.22 -11.93 -3.71
C ILE A 252 -7.42 -12.33 -4.95
N SER A 253 -7.18 -11.39 -5.87
CA SER A 253 -6.46 -11.68 -7.11
C SER A 253 -5.53 -10.54 -7.49
N GLY A 254 -4.24 -10.83 -7.55
CA GLY A 254 -3.23 -9.89 -8.01
C GLY A 254 -1.90 -10.09 -7.31
N ASN A 255 -0.86 -9.49 -7.87
CA ASN A 255 0.47 -9.54 -7.29
C ASN A 255 0.62 -8.44 -6.23
N ILE A 256 1.28 -8.78 -5.13
CA ILE A 256 1.69 -7.86 -4.07
C ILE A 256 3.21 -7.69 -4.19
N ASP A 257 3.68 -6.49 -4.49
CA ASP A 257 5.09 -6.09 -4.50
C ASP A 257 5.29 -4.97 -3.47
N ILE A 258 5.95 -5.28 -2.35
CA ILE A 258 6.21 -4.32 -1.28
C ILE A 258 7.71 -4.19 -1.04
N LYS A 259 8.22 -2.96 -1.17
CA LYS A 259 9.62 -2.65 -0.97
C LYS A 259 9.80 -1.59 0.10
N THR A 260 10.79 -1.75 0.96
CA THR A 260 11.21 -0.73 1.95
C THR A 260 12.56 -0.15 1.55
N ARG A 261 12.61 0.51 0.37
CA ARG A 261 13.87 0.84 -0.32
C ARG A 261 14.82 1.70 0.50
N SER A 262 14.28 2.63 1.29
CA SER A 262 15.07 3.54 2.13
C SER A 262 15.96 2.82 3.16
N ILE A 263 15.62 1.57 3.52
CA ILE A 263 16.33 0.78 4.53
C ILE A 263 17.29 -0.22 3.87
N PHE A 264 16.84 -0.88 2.79
CA PHE A 264 17.62 -1.93 2.13
C PHE A 264 18.71 -1.38 1.20
N TYR A 265 18.50 -0.25 0.51
CA TYR A 265 19.51 0.33 -0.39
C TYR A 265 20.58 1.16 0.34
N ALA A 266 20.37 1.54 1.60
CA ALA A 266 21.42 2.15 2.43
C ALA A 266 22.56 1.16 2.75
N ARG A 267 22.39 -0.14 2.46
CA ARG A 267 23.37 -1.19 2.76
C ARG A 267 24.34 -1.49 1.60
N ILE A 268 24.05 -1.08 0.36
CA ILE A 268 24.74 -1.59 -0.84
C ILE A 268 25.71 -0.59 -1.53
N GLY A 269 25.75 0.71 -1.19
CA GLY A 269 26.80 1.53 -1.83
C GLY A 269 26.81 3.05 -1.71
N SER A 270 26.37 3.70 -0.63
CA SER A 270 26.47 5.17 -0.54
C SER A 270 27.00 5.68 0.79
N ARG A 271 27.78 6.77 0.73
CA ARG A 271 28.35 7.56 1.84
C ARG A 271 27.28 8.36 2.61
N ILE A 272 26.02 7.96 2.53
CA ILE A 272 24.88 8.57 3.22
C ILE A 272 24.64 7.76 4.48
N ALA A 273 24.56 8.43 5.63
CA ALA A 273 24.36 7.80 6.93
C ALA A 273 23.29 6.70 6.84
N LYS A 274 23.65 5.47 7.26
CA LYS A 274 22.73 4.34 7.44
C LYS A 274 21.43 4.87 8.06
N ARG A 275 20.37 4.98 7.28
CA ARG A 275 19.05 5.27 7.83
C ARG A 275 18.51 3.95 8.34
N GLU A 276 18.84 3.66 9.60
CA GLU A 276 18.20 2.56 10.30
C GLU A 276 16.70 2.87 10.43
N PRO A 277 15.83 1.85 10.27
CA PRO A 277 14.41 2.01 10.51
C PRO A 277 14.17 2.52 11.93
N PRO A 278 13.19 3.40 12.16
CA PRO A 278 12.85 3.85 13.50
C PRO A 278 12.56 2.65 14.42
N ALA A 279 13.06 2.68 15.65
CA ALA A 279 12.83 1.62 16.65
C ALA A 279 11.35 1.55 17.03
N ARG A 280 10.63 0.61 16.41
CA ARG A 280 9.18 0.42 16.57
C ARG A 280 8.82 -1.04 16.40
N ASP A 281 7.69 -1.44 16.97
CA ASP A 281 7.17 -2.77 16.73
C ASP A 281 6.45 -2.82 15.38
N TYR A 282 7.15 -3.32 14.36
CA TYR A 282 6.63 -3.54 13.03
C TYR A 282 5.88 -4.87 12.95
N VAL A 283 4.58 -4.78 12.68
CA VAL A 283 3.68 -5.91 12.43
C VAL A 283 3.33 -5.92 10.95
N VAL A 284 3.54 -7.05 10.28
CA VAL A 284 3.27 -7.20 8.85
C VAL A 284 2.32 -8.37 8.62
N GLU A 285 1.25 -8.13 7.87
CA GLU A 285 0.29 -9.14 7.44
C GLU A 285 -0.01 -8.96 5.95
N LEU A 286 0.46 -9.90 5.13
CA LEU A 286 0.20 -9.93 3.69
C LEU A 286 -0.57 -11.21 3.36
N THR A 287 -1.77 -11.06 2.81
CA THR A 287 -2.61 -12.19 2.42
C THR A 287 -3.09 -12.06 0.98
N SER A 288 -3.02 -13.16 0.25
CA SER A 288 -3.57 -13.26 -1.09
C SER A 288 -4.35 -14.56 -1.25
N VAL A 289 -5.42 -14.58 -2.06
CA VAL A 289 -5.99 -15.85 -2.53
C VAL A 289 -5.22 -16.33 -3.77
N SER A 290 -4.89 -15.42 -4.69
CA SER A 290 -4.15 -15.76 -5.90
C SER A 290 -3.20 -14.66 -6.35
N GLY A 291 -1.98 -15.06 -6.72
CA GLY A 291 -0.93 -14.16 -7.18
C GLY A 291 0.36 -14.28 -6.38
N ILE A 292 1.39 -13.57 -6.83
CA ILE A 292 2.72 -13.59 -6.22
C ILE A 292 2.79 -12.54 -5.12
N ILE A 293 3.33 -12.91 -3.96
CA ILE A 293 3.71 -11.96 -2.91
C ILE A 293 5.23 -11.84 -2.94
N ASP A 294 5.73 -10.68 -3.35
CA ASP A 294 7.13 -10.29 -3.32
C ASP A 294 7.30 -9.15 -2.31
N ALA A 295 7.96 -9.42 -1.19
CA ALA A 295 7.98 -8.51 -0.05
C ALA A 295 9.38 -8.38 0.58
N HIS A 296 9.86 -7.15 0.63
CA HIS A 296 11.09 -6.73 1.31
C HIS A 296 10.70 -5.85 2.50
N VAL A 297 10.59 -6.44 3.68
CA VAL A 297 9.92 -5.82 4.84
C VAL A 297 10.75 -5.91 6.12
N VAL A 298 10.49 -4.97 7.03
CA VAL A 298 11.01 -5.01 8.40
C VAL A 298 9.93 -5.57 9.30
N MET A 299 10.27 -6.52 10.17
CA MET A 299 9.37 -7.07 11.18
C MET A 299 9.99 -7.03 12.57
N ALA A 300 9.17 -6.87 13.60
CA ALA A 300 9.61 -6.99 15.00
C ALA A 300 8.86 -8.13 15.69
N SER A 301 7.62 -7.91 16.14
CA SER A 301 6.85 -8.93 16.87
C SER A 301 6.16 -9.96 15.97
N ARG A 302 5.68 -9.57 14.77
CA ARG A 302 4.83 -10.45 13.95
C ARG A 302 4.95 -10.20 12.46
N GLY A 303 5.18 -11.27 11.70
CA GLY A 303 5.08 -11.33 10.25
C GLY A 303 4.20 -12.50 9.80
N ILE A 304 3.10 -12.25 9.10
CA ILE A 304 2.19 -13.27 8.57
C ILE A 304 2.09 -13.10 7.06
N PHE A 305 2.39 -14.15 6.31
CA PHE A 305 2.37 -14.16 4.85
C PHE A 305 1.59 -15.38 4.35
N ARG A 306 0.43 -15.16 3.73
CA ARG A 306 -0.44 -16.27 3.29
C ARG A 306 -0.83 -16.13 1.83
N SER A 307 -0.77 -17.23 1.09
CA SER A 307 -1.28 -17.31 -0.29
C SER A 307 -1.95 -18.65 -0.56
N GLU A 308 -3.21 -18.69 -0.97
CA GLU A 308 -3.82 -19.97 -1.38
C GLU A 308 -3.15 -20.51 -2.65
N ALA A 309 -3.00 -19.67 -3.68
CA ALA A 309 -2.38 -20.06 -4.94
C ALA A 309 -1.39 -18.99 -5.44
N GLY A 310 -0.10 -19.23 -5.20
CA GLY A 310 0.95 -18.37 -5.73
C GLY A 310 2.27 -18.51 -5.00
N ASP A 311 3.29 -17.83 -5.52
CA ASP A 311 4.63 -17.84 -4.94
C ASP A 311 4.75 -16.78 -3.84
N LEU A 312 5.42 -17.14 -2.74
CA LEU A 312 5.87 -16.21 -1.71
C LEU A 312 7.37 -16.00 -1.84
N ARG A 313 7.80 -14.76 -2.03
CA ARG A 313 9.21 -14.34 -2.07
C ARG A 313 9.42 -13.26 -1.02
N LEU A 314 10.05 -13.64 0.08
CA LEU A 314 10.15 -12.79 1.25
C LEU A 314 11.62 -12.53 1.56
N GLU A 315 11.98 -11.25 1.66
CA GLU A 315 13.22 -10.78 2.27
C GLU A 315 12.85 -10.03 3.56
N VAL A 316 13.19 -10.61 4.70
CA VAL A 316 12.69 -10.17 6.00
C VAL A 316 13.85 -9.67 6.86
N LEU A 317 13.75 -8.42 7.31
CA LEU A 317 14.70 -7.83 8.25
C LEU A 317 14.11 -7.84 9.67
N PRO A 318 14.60 -8.71 10.57
CA PRO A 318 14.13 -8.72 11.94
C PRO A 318 14.69 -7.53 12.72
N MET A 319 13.83 -6.87 13.48
CA MET A 319 14.17 -5.81 14.42
C MET A 319 13.97 -6.31 15.84
N LEU A 320 15.05 -6.34 16.61
CA LEU A 320 15.05 -6.72 18.01
C LEU A 320 14.89 -5.46 18.86
N LEU A 321 13.75 -5.38 19.56
CA LEU A 321 13.44 -4.29 20.47
C LEU A 321 13.91 -4.67 21.88
N GLY A 322 14.83 -3.89 22.44
CA GLY A 322 15.55 -4.18 23.69
C GLY A 322 14.74 -4.14 24.99
N SER A 323 13.42 -4.37 24.96
CA SER A 323 12.59 -4.38 26.17
C SER A 323 11.47 -5.42 26.08
N LYS A 324 11.82 -6.69 26.29
CA LYS A 324 11.04 -7.66 27.07
C LYS A 324 11.76 -9.00 27.10
N GLU A 325 12.01 -9.50 28.30
CA GLU A 325 12.44 -10.88 28.60
C GLU A 325 11.41 -11.96 28.15
N ASP A 326 10.36 -11.58 27.39
CA ASP A 326 9.23 -12.43 26.97
C ASP A 326 8.69 -12.09 25.56
N GLY A 327 9.37 -11.23 24.80
CA GLY A 327 8.90 -10.76 23.49
C GLY A 327 9.17 -11.76 22.37
N VAL A 328 8.42 -12.85 22.33
CA VAL A 328 8.51 -13.83 21.22
C VAL A 328 8.12 -13.17 19.91
N SER A 329 9.04 -13.13 18.95
CA SER A 329 8.75 -12.73 17.57
C SER A 329 8.14 -13.90 16.82
N HIS A 330 7.08 -13.67 16.04
CA HIS A 330 6.40 -14.72 15.29
C HIS A 330 6.49 -14.47 13.78
N LEU A 331 7.01 -15.45 13.03
CA LEU A 331 6.98 -15.45 11.57
C LEU A 331 6.16 -16.64 11.06
N GLU A 332 5.15 -16.37 10.25
CA GLU A 332 4.32 -17.40 9.64
C GLU A 332 4.30 -17.24 8.12
N THR A 333 4.51 -18.35 7.41
CA THR A 333 4.15 -18.46 5.99
C THR A 333 3.23 -19.65 5.78
N ALA A 334 2.12 -19.47 5.07
CA ALA A 334 1.23 -20.56 4.70
C ALA A 334 0.85 -20.49 3.23
N THR A 335 1.03 -21.59 2.49
CA THR A 335 0.54 -21.71 1.12
C THR A 335 -0.20 -23.00 0.83
N THR A 336 -1.23 -22.95 -0.02
CA THR A 336 -1.86 -24.19 -0.50
C THR A 336 -1.12 -24.72 -1.73
N ILE A 337 -0.85 -23.85 -2.72
CA ILE A 337 -0.08 -24.18 -3.93
C ILE A 337 0.92 -23.07 -4.24
N GLY A 338 2.18 -23.45 -4.45
CA GLY A 338 3.21 -22.53 -4.97
C GLY A 338 4.56 -22.70 -4.29
N ARG A 339 5.52 -21.86 -4.67
CA ARG A 339 6.86 -21.86 -4.06
C ARG A 339 6.94 -20.81 -2.96
N THR A 340 7.43 -21.22 -1.80
CA THR A 340 7.76 -20.30 -0.71
C THR A 340 9.28 -20.17 -0.59
N THR A 341 9.81 -18.97 -0.75
CA THR A 341 11.22 -18.63 -0.49
C THR A 341 11.29 -17.54 0.57
N VAL A 342 11.94 -17.83 1.69
CA VAL A 342 12.14 -16.89 2.79
C VAL A 342 13.62 -16.66 3.01
N PHE A 343 14.06 -15.42 2.88
CA PHE A 343 15.40 -14.96 3.19
C PHE A 343 15.31 -14.08 4.44
N MET A 344 15.72 -14.64 5.58
CA MET A 344 15.85 -13.89 6.82
C MET A 344 17.21 -13.23 6.87
N LEU A 345 17.25 -11.91 7.11
CA LEU A 345 18.48 -11.15 7.24
C LEU A 345 19.00 -11.12 8.68
N GLU A 346 20.26 -10.72 8.84
CA GLU A 346 20.85 -10.42 10.14
C GLU A 346 20.04 -9.36 10.91
N PRO A 347 19.72 -9.58 12.20
CA PRO A 347 18.85 -8.71 12.96
C PRO A 347 19.45 -7.33 13.23
N LEU A 348 18.59 -6.32 13.22
CA LEU A 348 18.93 -5.00 13.75
C LEU A 348 18.57 -4.92 15.22
N HIS A 349 19.52 -4.46 16.03
CA HIS A 349 19.28 -4.15 17.44
C HIS A 349 19.04 -2.66 17.57
N CYS A 350 17.90 -2.28 18.13
CA CYS A 350 17.62 -0.91 18.48
C CYS A 350 17.63 -0.79 20.01
N ASN A 351 18.72 -0.22 20.55
CA ASN A 351 18.80 0.14 21.95
C ASN A 351 17.92 1.39 22.16
N ALA A 352 16.78 1.18 22.81
CA ALA A 352 15.73 2.14 23.18
C ALA A 352 14.57 2.32 22.15
N PRO A 353 13.31 2.06 22.56
CA PRO A 353 12.16 2.63 21.89
C PRO A 353 12.24 4.16 22.02
N VAL A 354 12.00 4.88 20.93
CA VAL A 354 12.01 6.34 20.95
C VAL A 354 10.88 6.83 21.85
N ALA A 355 11.21 7.23 23.08
CA ALA A 355 10.33 8.00 23.97
C ALA A 355 11.15 9.03 24.78
N ASP A 356 10.64 10.26 24.73
CA ASP A 356 10.78 11.40 25.65
C ASP A 356 12.18 11.91 26.02
N ASP A 357 12.68 12.89 25.27
CA ASP A 357 12.76 14.30 25.72
C ASP A 357 13.46 15.17 24.67
N ALA A 358 13.36 16.49 24.79
CA ALA A 358 14.19 17.44 24.03
C ALA A 358 15.72 17.19 24.18
N ALA A 359 16.12 16.28 25.07
CA ALA A 359 17.45 15.70 25.18
C ALA A 359 17.84 14.76 24.02
N SER A 360 16.89 14.19 23.25
CA SER A 360 17.20 13.26 22.15
C SER A 360 17.91 13.90 20.96
N ILE A 361 17.81 15.22 20.79
CA ILE A 361 18.59 15.94 19.76
C ILE A 361 20.08 16.04 20.18
N MET A 362 20.38 16.03 21.48
CA MET A 362 21.75 15.92 21.99
C MET A 362 22.22 14.45 22.14
N ALA A 363 21.33 13.53 22.52
CA ALA A 363 21.68 12.12 22.68
C ALA A 363 21.97 11.41 21.34
N CYS A 364 21.34 11.81 20.24
CA CYS A 364 21.69 11.30 18.90
C CYS A 364 23.13 11.68 18.47
N PHE A 365 23.70 12.76 19.03
CA PHE A 365 25.10 13.13 18.80
C PHE A 365 26.06 12.39 19.75
N GLU A 366 25.64 12.03 20.97
CA GLU A 366 26.49 11.29 21.92
C GLU A 366 26.47 9.76 21.70
N LEU A 367 25.36 9.18 21.21
CA LEU A 367 25.27 7.76 20.88
C LEU A 367 26.10 7.39 19.64
N ALA A 368 26.32 8.34 18.73
CA ALA A 368 27.21 8.18 17.58
C ALA A 368 28.67 7.91 17.97
N ASN A 369 29.08 8.29 19.19
CA ASN A 369 30.42 8.05 19.72
C ASN A 369 30.52 6.79 20.61
N THR A 370 29.40 6.19 21.00
CA THR A 370 29.37 4.93 21.79
C THR A 370 28.92 3.69 20.99
N ILE A 371 28.34 3.84 19.79
CA ILE A 371 28.11 2.72 18.83
C ILE A 371 29.40 2.43 18.03
N ARG A 372 30.55 2.49 18.70
CA ARG A 372 31.87 2.12 18.16
C ARG A 372 32.47 0.94 18.94
N SER A 373 31.64 -0.04 19.28
CA SER A 373 32.10 -1.38 19.63
C SER A 373 31.43 -2.41 18.71
N PRO A 374 32.07 -2.80 17.61
CA PRO A 374 31.65 -3.95 16.81
C PRO A 374 32.14 -5.22 17.51
N SER A 375 31.52 -5.61 18.62
CA SER A 375 31.95 -6.81 19.36
C SER A 375 30.94 -7.25 20.42
N SER A 376 29.89 -7.94 20.00
CA SER A 376 29.40 -9.16 20.64
C SER A 376 28.42 -9.84 19.67
N ASN A 377 28.42 -11.17 19.64
CA ASN A 377 27.59 -11.97 18.77
C ASN A 377 26.11 -11.56 18.91
N LEU A 378 25.57 -10.84 17.93
CA LEU A 378 24.15 -10.48 17.89
C LEU A 378 23.38 -11.77 17.61
N VAL A 379 22.66 -12.28 18.59
CA VAL A 379 21.91 -13.53 18.47
C VAL A 379 20.46 -13.22 18.15
N LEU A 380 19.92 -13.79 17.06
CA LEU A 380 18.50 -13.81 16.78
C LEU A 380 17.83 -14.91 17.61
N ALA A 381 17.56 -14.58 18.88
CA ALA A 381 16.89 -15.43 19.86
C ALA A 381 15.39 -15.12 19.95
N GLY A 382 14.60 -16.08 20.44
CA GLY A 382 13.16 -15.90 20.68
C GLY A 382 12.28 -15.78 19.43
N LEU A 383 12.80 -16.09 18.24
CA LEU A 383 12.02 -16.11 17.00
C LEU A 383 11.31 -17.46 16.84
N GLN A 384 9.99 -17.43 16.83
CA GLN A 384 9.14 -18.57 16.50
C GLN A 384 8.70 -18.47 15.04
N SER A 385 9.12 -19.44 14.24
CA SER A 385 8.86 -19.46 12.81
C SER A 385 8.11 -20.71 12.39
N THR A 386 7.04 -20.53 11.64
CA THR A 386 6.22 -21.62 11.10
C THR A 386 6.05 -21.43 9.59
N HIS A 387 6.51 -22.41 8.81
CA HIS A 387 6.35 -22.42 7.36
C HIS A 387 5.56 -23.67 6.95
N ARG A 388 4.39 -23.48 6.33
CA ARG A 388 3.48 -24.56 5.95
C ARG A 388 3.12 -24.50 4.47
N SER A 389 3.10 -25.65 3.82
CA SER A 389 2.55 -25.80 2.47
C SER A 389 1.78 -27.10 2.30
N ILE A 390 0.75 -27.11 1.45
CA ILE A 390 0.07 -28.36 1.06
C ILE A 390 0.78 -28.97 -0.16
N SER A 391 1.07 -28.17 -1.18
CA SER A 391 1.72 -28.62 -2.40
C SER A 391 2.66 -27.55 -2.94
N GLY A 392 3.95 -27.85 -2.97
CA GLY A 392 4.95 -26.91 -3.46
C GLY A 392 6.32 -27.17 -2.88
N SER A 393 7.19 -26.16 -2.93
CA SER A 393 8.51 -26.23 -2.31
C SER A 393 8.69 -25.07 -1.34
N ILE A 394 9.21 -25.35 -0.15
CA ILE A 394 9.58 -24.32 0.82
C ILE A 394 11.11 -24.30 0.93
N MET A 395 11.69 -23.14 0.66
CA MET A 395 13.11 -22.86 0.86
C MET A 395 13.25 -21.73 1.87
N VAL A 396 14.00 -21.98 2.93
CA VAL A 396 14.17 -21.04 4.04
C VAL A 396 15.66 -20.86 4.31
N LEU A 397 16.11 -19.61 4.29
CA LEU A 397 17.50 -19.21 4.54
C LEU A 397 17.53 -18.31 5.77
N TYR A 398 18.21 -18.77 6.83
CA TYR A 398 18.33 -18.05 8.09
C TYR A 398 19.78 -17.61 8.33
N PRO A 399 19.98 -16.46 8.99
CA PRO A 399 21.32 -15.94 9.24
C PRO A 399 22.10 -16.81 10.22
N GLN A 400 23.44 -16.66 10.26
CA GLN A 400 24.28 -17.39 11.21
C GLN A 400 24.00 -16.98 12.66
N SER A 401 23.45 -15.78 12.88
CA SER A 401 23.02 -15.29 14.20
C SER A 401 21.78 -15.98 14.75
N TRP A 402 20.95 -16.60 13.92
CA TRP A 402 19.82 -17.38 14.40
C TRP A 402 20.33 -18.54 15.22
N THR A 403 19.74 -18.83 16.38
CA THR A 403 20.08 -20.02 17.17
C THR A 403 18.83 -20.56 17.84
N GLY A 404 18.69 -21.88 17.88
CA GLY A 404 17.52 -22.54 18.44
C GLY A 404 17.29 -23.93 17.87
N GLU A 405 16.07 -24.43 18.08
CA GLU A 405 15.64 -25.73 17.56
C GLU A 405 14.93 -25.62 16.22
N PHE A 406 15.05 -26.66 15.39
CA PHE A 406 14.25 -26.78 14.18
C PHE A 406 13.64 -28.17 14.05
N GLY A 407 12.48 -28.23 13.40
CA GLY A 407 11.88 -29.46 12.91
C GLY A 407 11.28 -29.24 11.53
N ALA A 408 11.54 -30.17 10.63
CA ALA A 408 11.04 -30.14 9.27
C ALA A 408 10.46 -31.51 8.89
N GLU A 409 9.28 -31.51 8.26
CA GLU A 409 8.57 -32.72 7.87
C GLU A 409 7.98 -32.57 6.46
N THR A 410 8.25 -33.53 5.57
CA THR A 410 7.65 -33.60 4.25
C THR A 410 7.60 -35.01 3.67
N TRP A 411 6.68 -35.24 2.72
CA TRP A 411 6.67 -36.43 1.87
C TRP A 411 7.61 -36.33 0.65
N GLY A 412 8.19 -35.15 0.39
CA GLY A 412 9.20 -34.93 -0.66
C GLY A 412 10.64 -35.02 -0.17
N LYS A 413 11.56 -34.36 -0.88
CA LYS A 413 12.96 -34.29 -0.48
C LYS A 413 13.12 -33.26 0.64
N LEU A 414 13.80 -33.64 1.72
CA LEU A 414 14.17 -32.76 2.81
C LEU A 414 15.69 -32.57 2.85
N THR A 415 16.16 -31.33 2.79
CA THR A 415 17.58 -30.98 2.89
C THR A 415 17.78 -29.93 3.98
N VAL A 416 18.72 -30.18 4.87
CA VAL A 416 19.14 -29.23 5.92
C VAL A 416 20.64 -29.04 5.82
N THR A 417 21.09 -27.79 5.70
CA THR A 417 22.52 -27.44 5.59
C THR A 417 22.89 -26.23 6.46
N GLY A 418 24.13 -26.19 6.92
CA GLY A 418 24.68 -25.08 7.71
C GLY A 418 25.89 -25.51 8.53
N PRO A 419 26.85 -24.61 8.80
CA PRO A 419 28.14 -24.96 9.43
C PRO A 419 28.03 -25.39 10.90
N SER A 420 26.93 -25.06 11.59
CA SER A 420 26.72 -25.35 13.02
C SER A 420 25.40 -26.07 13.30
N VAL A 421 24.86 -26.77 12.30
CA VAL A 421 23.63 -27.55 12.44
C VAL A 421 23.96 -28.94 12.98
N THR A 422 23.31 -29.31 14.08
CA THR A 422 23.37 -30.65 14.67
C THR A 422 22.02 -31.35 14.49
N ILE A 423 22.00 -32.44 13.72
CA ILE A 423 20.79 -33.27 13.55
C ILE A 423 20.66 -34.19 14.77
N THR A 424 19.55 -34.06 15.50
CA THR A 424 19.27 -34.88 16.69
C THR A 424 18.40 -36.08 16.34
N ARG A 425 17.52 -35.93 15.34
CA ARG A 425 16.64 -37.00 14.86
C ARG A 425 16.46 -36.91 13.35
N SER A 426 16.47 -38.06 12.69
CA SER A 426 16.08 -38.17 11.28
C SER A 426 15.24 -39.42 11.07
N ASN A 427 14.18 -39.29 10.27
CA ASN A 427 13.34 -40.38 9.80
C ASN A 427 13.24 -40.30 8.28
N THR A 428 13.53 -41.40 7.60
CA THR A 428 13.45 -41.53 6.13
C THR A 428 12.42 -42.58 5.69
N GLY A 429 11.75 -43.25 6.63
CA GLY A 429 10.73 -44.29 6.40
C GLY A 429 9.31 -43.75 6.16
N GLY A 430 9.19 -42.45 5.86
CA GLY A 430 7.93 -41.74 5.62
C GLY A 430 7.23 -41.26 6.91
N PRO A 431 6.52 -40.11 6.86
CA PRO A 431 7.01 -38.89 6.19
C PRO A 431 8.48 -38.63 6.54
N THR A 432 9.24 -38.01 5.63
CA THR A 432 10.63 -37.64 5.90
C THR A 432 10.64 -36.52 6.92
N ALA A 433 11.26 -36.76 8.07
CA ALA A 433 11.32 -35.80 9.16
C ALA A 433 12.76 -35.63 9.64
N VAL A 434 13.16 -34.39 9.91
CA VAL A 434 14.45 -34.06 10.53
C VAL A 434 14.19 -33.08 11.66
N GLU A 435 14.78 -33.35 12.81
CA GLU A 435 14.83 -32.44 13.95
C GLU A 435 16.30 -32.19 14.32
N GLY A 436 16.59 -31.00 14.81
CA GLY A 436 17.94 -30.63 15.18
C GLY A 436 18.03 -29.31 15.91
N LEU A 437 19.27 -28.94 16.21
CA LEU A 437 19.63 -27.75 16.96
C LEU A 437 20.69 -26.97 16.19
N MET A 438 20.71 -25.66 16.41
CA MET A 438 21.77 -24.78 15.94
C MET A 438 22.05 -23.75 17.05
N GLY A 439 23.22 -23.88 17.68
CA GLY A 439 23.57 -23.09 18.88
C GLY A 439 22.67 -23.39 20.10
N GLU A 440 22.79 -22.54 21.12
CA GLU A 440 22.09 -22.67 22.42
C GLU A 440 20.96 -21.62 22.58
N GLY A 441 20.30 -21.28 21.47
CA GLY A 441 19.27 -20.23 21.44
C GLY A 441 17.87 -20.71 21.80
N THR A 442 16.96 -19.76 21.98
CA THR A 442 15.55 -20.00 22.33
C THR A 442 14.59 -19.89 21.14
N SER A 443 15.10 -19.71 19.93
CA SER A 443 14.26 -19.66 18.73
C SER A 443 13.75 -21.05 18.35
N SER A 444 12.63 -21.12 17.64
CA SER A 444 12.08 -22.39 17.15
C SER A 444 11.61 -22.25 15.71
N LEU A 445 12.01 -23.18 14.84
CA LEU A 445 11.60 -23.23 13.44
C LEU A 445 10.84 -24.52 13.14
N ARG A 446 9.61 -24.41 12.64
CA ARG A 446 8.79 -25.54 12.21
C ARG A 446 8.45 -25.41 10.74
N MET A 447 8.85 -26.41 9.95
CA MET A 447 8.57 -26.49 8.51
C MET A 447 7.73 -27.73 8.23
N HIS A 448 6.59 -27.56 7.57
CA HIS A 448 5.73 -28.68 7.22
C HIS A 448 5.27 -28.54 5.77
N ASN A 449 5.46 -29.59 4.97
CA ASN A 449 4.94 -29.65 3.62
C ASN A 449 4.29 -30.99 3.37
N ASN A 450 3.03 -31.01 2.93
CA ASN A 450 2.37 -32.28 2.64
C ASN A 450 2.89 -32.90 1.34
N SER A 451 3.23 -32.10 0.34
CA SER A 451 3.76 -32.61 -0.94
C SER A 451 4.78 -31.65 -1.55
N GLY A 452 5.99 -32.16 -1.77
CA GLY A 452 7.10 -31.47 -2.42
C GLY A 452 8.26 -31.15 -1.46
N ASP A 453 9.21 -30.37 -1.93
CA ASP A 453 10.54 -30.32 -1.30
C ASP A 453 10.64 -29.28 -0.19
N LEU A 454 11.45 -29.58 0.82
CA LEU A 454 11.83 -28.70 1.89
C LEU A 454 13.35 -28.50 1.90
N ALA A 455 13.78 -27.24 1.95
CA ALA A 455 15.17 -26.87 2.11
C ALA A 455 15.33 -25.83 3.22
N LEU A 456 16.13 -26.17 4.23
CA LEU A 456 16.57 -25.26 5.29
C LEU A 456 18.08 -25.03 5.14
N HIS A 457 18.47 -23.77 5.06
CA HIS A 457 19.86 -23.34 5.14
C HIS A 457 20.04 -22.35 6.28
N VAL A 458 21.08 -22.54 7.10
CA VAL A 458 21.47 -21.60 8.15
C VAL A 458 22.91 -21.19 7.95
N GLY A 459 23.18 -19.89 7.78
CA GLY A 459 24.51 -19.34 7.54
C GLY A 459 24.63 -18.51 6.26
N GLU A 460 25.86 -18.22 5.85
CA GLU A 460 26.14 -17.58 4.55
C GLU A 460 25.85 -18.57 3.40
N PRO A 461 25.08 -18.16 2.37
CA PRO A 461 24.66 -19.02 1.26
C PRO A 461 25.79 -19.47 0.33
#